data_AF-A0A2E7VAC3-F1
#
_entry.id   AF-A0A2E7VAC3-F1
#
_cell.length_a   1.000
_cell.length_b   1.000
_cell.length_c   1.000
_cell.angle_alpha   90.00
_cell.angle_beta   90.00
_cell.angle_gamma   90.00
#
_symmetry.space_group_name_H-M   'P 1'
#
loop_
_entity.id
_entity.type
_entity.pdbx_description
1 polymer ?
#
loop_
_entity_poly.entity_id
_entity_poly.type
_entity_poly.pdbx_seq_one_letter_code
_entity_poly.pdbx_strand_id
1 'polypeptide(L)'
;MSPRQKYAQRIHLERAMKFAQRLEDGWEYHEELRLEGRLPLIKGRRFQLQGESGWFIFHSVYFDPRHGENGVRIIECYGPLTKAGDPKAGCHRHDFPIDEGLEWNKRKLVYTVKRVEAKKEREVR
;
A
#
# COMPACT_ATOMS: atom_id res chain seq x y z
N MET A 1 21.26 -24.52 -0.79
CA MET A 1 20.25 -23.61 -0.21
C MET A 1 20.15 -23.81 1.29
N SER A 2 20.19 -22.72 2.06
CA SER A 2 20.05 -22.74 3.52
C SER A 2 18.59 -22.93 3.95
N PRO A 3 18.33 -23.37 5.20
CA PRO A 3 16.97 -23.47 5.75
C PRO A 3 16.15 -22.17 5.64
N ARG A 4 16.80 -21.01 5.84
CA ARG A 4 16.16 -19.69 5.66
C ARG A 4 15.78 -19.41 4.21
N GLN A 5 16.62 -19.79 3.25
CA GLN A 5 16.33 -19.63 1.82
C GLN A 5 15.16 -20.53 1.38
N LYS A 6 15.08 -21.76 1.91
CA LYS A 6 13.96 -22.67 1.64
C LYS A 6 12.64 -22.12 2.20
N TYR A 7 12.66 -21.58 3.42
CA TYR A 7 11.49 -20.95 4.04
C TYR A 7 11.01 -19.72 3.24
N ALA A 8 11.93 -18.84 2.83
CA ALA A 8 11.60 -17.67 2.02
C ALA A 8 11.01 -18.07 0.64
N GLN A 9 11.58 -19.07 -0.02
CA GLN A 9 11.01 -19.60 -1.27
C GLN A 9 9.60 -20.16 -1.08
N ARG A 10 9.35 -20.91 0.00
CA ARG A 10 8.01 -21.44 0.28
C ARG A 10 6.99 -20.32 0.46
N ILE A 11 7.32 -19.28 1.22
CA ILE A 11 6.44 -18.10 1.39
C ILE A 11 6.21 -17.40 0.05
N HIS A 12 7.23 -17.26 -0.79
CA HIS A 12 7.05 -16.67 -2.12
C HIS A 12 6.12 -17.51 -3.00
N LEU A 13 6.27 -18.84 -2.97
CA LEU A 13 5.40 -19.75 -3.71
C LEU A 13 3.95 -19.65 -3.23
N GLU A 14 3.70 -19.75 -1.92
CA GLU A 14 2.37 -19.65 -1.33
C GLU A 14 1.68 -18.32 -1.68
N ARG A 15 2.44 -17.23 -1.71
CA ARG A 15 1.93 -15.91 -2.12
C ARG A 15 1.60 -15.86 -3.61
N ALA A 16 2.47 -16.39 -4.47
CA ALA A 16 2.23 -16.45 -5.90
C ALA A 16 0.98 -17.30 -6.22
N MET A 17 0.82 -18.43 -5.53
CA MET A 17 -0.38 -19.26 -5.66
C MET A 17 -1.64 -18.55 -5.18
N LYS A 18 -1.60 -17.87 -4.03
CA LYS A 18 -2.74 -17.06 -3.56
C LYS A 18 -3.09 -15.94 -4.53
N PHE A 19 -2.09 -15.30 -5.13
CA PHE A 19 -2.30 -14.26 -6.14
C PHE A 19 -2.96 -14.84 -7.40
N ALA A 20 -2.45 -15.96 -7.91
CA ALA A 20 -3.05 -16.66 -9.04
C ALA A 20 -4.50 -17.08 -8.75
N GLN A 21 -4.76 -17.65 -7.58
CA GLN A 21 -6.11 -18.01 -7.15
C GLN A 21 -7.04 -16.80 -7.09
N ARG A 22 -6.58 -15.66 -6.57
CA ARG A 22 -7.38 -14.43 -6.52
C ARG A 22 -7.73 -13.92 -7.91
N LEU A 23 -6.80 -14.00 -8.86
CA LEU A 23 -7.09 -13.65 -10.26
C LEU A 23 -8.14 -14.59 -10.87
N GLU A 24 -8.06 -15.90 -10.62
CA GLU A 24 -9.05 -16.88 -11.07
C GLU A 24 -10.42 -16.66 -10.42
N ASP A 25 -10.44 -16.31 -9.13
CA ASP A 25 -11.64 -15.96 -8.36
C ASP A 25 -12.27 -14.63 -8.82
N GLY A 26 -11.66 -13.92 -9.78
CA GLY A 26 -12.17 -12.68 -10.35
C GLY A 26 -11.84 -11.42 -9.57
N TRP A 27 -10.81 -11.45 -8.70
CA TRP A 27 -10.40 -10.27 -7.95
C TRP A 27 -9.75 -9.25 -8.86
N GLU A 28 -10.13 -7.98 -8.68
CA GLU A 28 -9.52 -6.87 -9.40
C GLU A 28 -8.44 -6.20 -8.57
N TYR A 29 -7.35 -5.82 -9.22
CA TYR A 29 -6.22 -5.13 -8.61
C TYR A 29 -6.06 -3.75 -9.23
N HIS A 30 -6.06 -2.73 -8.38
CA HIS A 30 -5.91 -1.35 -8.81
C HIS A 30 -4.69 -0.74 -8.13
N GLU A 31 -3.87 -0.03 -8.91
CA GLU A 31 -2.67 0.67 -8.43
C GLU A 31 -2.99 2.07 -7.88
N GLU A 32 -4.26 2.44 -7.92
CA GLU A 32 -4.79 3.68 -7.41
C GLU A 32 -6.11 3.43 -6.69
N LEU A 33 -6.25 4.01 -5.49
CA LEU A 33 -7.51 4.04 -4.75
C LEU A 33 -8.01 5.47 -4.65
N ARG A 34 -9.21 5.70 -5.20
CA ARG A 34 -9.96 6.96 -5.05
C ARG A 34 -11.08 6.76 -4.04
N LEU A 35 -11.09 7.59 -3.00
CA LEU A 35 -12.20 7.69 -2.07
C LEU A 35 -12.76 9.11 -2.13
N GLU A 36 -14.08 9.24 -2.07
CA GLU A 36 -14.77 10.53 -2.13
C GLU A 36 -14.32 11.45 -0.98
N GLY A 37 -14.10 12.73 -1.28
CA GLY A 37 -13.68 13.74 -0.31
C GLY A 37 -12.23 13.58 0.17
N ARG A 38 -11.42 12.76 -0.51
CA ARG A 38 -10.04 12.48 -0.11
C ARG A 38 -9.06 12.38 -1.28
N LEU A 39 -7.75 12.54 -1.01
CA LEU A 39 -6.72 12.44 -2.06
C LEU A 39 -6.45 10.98 -2.48
N PRO A 40 -6.23 10.70 -3.76
CA PRO A 40 -5.97 9.33 -4.22
C PRO A 40 -4.71 8.75 -3.56
N LEU A 41 -4.81 7.49 -3.12
CA LEU A 41 -3.63 6.69 -2.81
C LEU A 41 -3.10 6.11 -4.11
N ILE A 42 -1.83 6.41 -4.41
CA ILE A 42 -1.16 5.99 -5.64
C ILE A 42 0.02 5.12 -5.23
N LYS A 43 0.26 4.05 -5.99
CA LYS A 43 1.37 3.13 -5.75
C LYS A 43 2.70 3.86 -5.47
N GLY A 44 3.39 3.46 -4.42
CA GLY A 44 4.64 4.05 -3.94
C GLY A 44 4.48 5.27 -3.03
N ARG A 45 3.27 5.83 -2.88
CA ARG A 45 3.04 6.97 -1.99
C ARG A 45 2.93 6.54 -0.53
N ARG A 46 3.45 7.40 0.35
CA ARG A 46 3.35 7.22 1.79
C ARG A 46 2.02 7.75 2.33
N PHE A 47 1.41 7.01 3.24
CA PHE A 47 0.19 7.37 3.96
C PHE A 47 0.26 6.90 5.42
N GLN A 48 -0.68 7.33 6.25
CA GLN A 48 -0.85 6.82 7.60
C GLN A 48 -2.25 6.22 7.72
N LEU A 49 -2.34 5.11 8.46
CA LEU A 49 -3.59 4.49 8.84
C LEU A 49 -3.99 5.00 10.23
N GLN A 50 -5.29 5.21 10.45
CA GLN A 50 -5.79 5.52 11.78
C GLN A 50 -5.52 4.34 12.73
N GLY A 51 -5.19 4.62 13.98
CA GLY A 51 -4.89 3.59 14.98
C GLY A 51 -3.51 2.95 14.83
N GLU A 52 -2.85 3.10 13.69
CA GLU A 52 -1.54 2.52 13.41
C GLU A 52 -0.39 3.51 13.65
N SER A 53 0.73 2.99 14.14
CA SER A 53 1.92 3.81 14.40
C SER A 53 2.88 3.82 13.21
N GLY A 54 3.10 4.99 12.60
CA GLY A 54 4.12 5.18 11.55
C GLY A 54 3.52 5.48 10.17
N TRP A 55 4.33 5.27 9.14
CA TRP A 55 3.97 5.52 7.75
C TRP A 55 3.99 4.23 6.94
N PHE A 56 3.10 4.12 5.97
CA PHE A 56 2.98 2.97 5.09
C PHE A 56 3.14 3.42 3.65
N ILE A 57 3.77 2.60 2.81
CA ILE A 57 3.85 2.80 1.37
C ILE A 57 2.73 2.02 0.72
N PHE A 58 1.82 2.70 0.03
CA PHE A 58 0.73 2.06 -0.70
C PHE A 58 1.28 1.24 -1.87
N HIS A 59 0.80 0.02 -2.04
CA HIS A 59 1.19 -0.86 -3.15
C HIS A 59 0.06 -1.03 -4.15
N SER A 60 -1.09 -1.51 -3.68
CA SER A 60 -2.28 -1.71 -4.47
C SER A 60 -3.50 -1.80 -3.56
N VAL A 61 -4.68 -1.68 -4.15
CA VAL A 61 -5.93 -2.11 -3.54
C VAL A 61 -6.49 -3.25 -4.36
N TYR A 62 -7.06 -4.25 -3.71
CA TYR A 62 -7.76 -5.31 -4.40
C TYR A 62 -9.20 -5.47 -3.93
N PHE A 63 -10.08 -5.82 -4.86
CA PHE A 63 -11.52 -5.88 -4.69
C PHE A 63 -11.97 -7.35 -4.73
N ASP A 64 -12.61 -7.82 -3.66
CA ASP A 64 -13.22 -9.16 -3.66
C ASP A 64 -14.60 -9.09 -4.33
N PRO A 65 -14.80 -9.78 -5.48
CA PRO A 65 -16.07 -9.77 -6.19
C PRO A 65 -17.21 -10.46 -5.42
N ARG A 66 -16.89 -11.28 -4.40
CA ARG A 66 -17.88 -12.00 -3.58
C ARG A 66 -18.64 -11.12 -2.60
N HIS A 67 -18.24 -9.85 -2.45
CA HIS A 67 -18.84 -8.92 -1.51
C HIS A 67 -19.62 -7.78 -2.17
N GLY A 68 -20.03 -7.97 -3.44
CA GLY A 68 -20.93 -7.07 -4.18
C GLY A 68 -20.30 -5.74 -4.58
N GLU A 69 -21.11 -4.76 -4.99
CA GLU A 69 -20.65 -3.43 -5.44
C GLU A 69 -19.88 -2.63 -4.36
N ASN A 70 -20.07 -3.00 -3.09
CA ASN A 70 -19.36 -2.45 -1.93
C ASN A 70 -18.23 -3.37 -1.44
N GLY A 71 -17.77 -4.30 -2.28
CA GLY A 71 -16.90 -5.41 -1.91
C GLY A 71 -15.74 -4.98 -1.01
N VAL A 72 -15.38 -5.84 -0.05
CA VAL A 72 -14.31 -5.58 0.91
C VAL A 72 -13.05 -5.24 0.12
N ARG A 73 -12.68 -3.96 0.18
CA ARG A 73 -11.47 -3.45 -0.45
C ARG A 73 -10.35 -3.71 0.52
N ILE A 74 -9.24 -4.28 0.06
CA ILE A 74 -8.10 -4.51 0.93
C ILE A 74 -6.92 -3.73 0.37
N ILE A 75 -6.36 -2.87 1.21
CA ILE A 75 -5.16 -2.10 0.89
C ILE A 75 -3.95 -2.97 1.20
N GLU A 76 -3.15 -3.23 0.17
CA GLU A 76 -1.82 -3.78 0.31
C GLU A 76 -0.81 -2.64 0.46
N CYS A 77 -0.02 -2.69 1.53
CA CYS A 77 0.99 -1.67 1.80
C CYS A 77 2.25 -2.26 2.46
N TYR A 78 3.30 -1.44 2.56
CA TYR A 78 4.55 -1.79 3.24
C TYR A 78 4.89 -0.79 4.33
N GLY A 79 5.16 -1.26 5.54
CA GLY A 79 5.44 -0.42 6.70
C GLY A 79 5.36 -1.24 7.99
N PRO A 80 5.29 -0.62 9.18
CA PRO A 80 5.37 0.82 9.40
C PRO A 80 6.80 1.36 9.26
N LEU A 81 6.90 2.57 8.72
CA LEU A 81 8.12 3.35 8.53
C LEU A 81 8.17 4.55 9.46
N THR A 82 9.37 5.07 9.71
CA THR A 82 9.57 6.40 10.30
C THR A 82 9.07 7.49 9.34
N LYS A 83 8.97 8.73 9.83
CA LYS A 83 8.63 9.88 8.97
C LYS A 83 9.66 10.10 7.85
N ALA A 84 10.93 9.79 8.11
CA ALA A 84 11.99 9.87 7.11
C ALA A 84 11.87 8.76 6.05
N GLY A 85 11.30 7.61 6.42
CA GLY A 85 11.08 6.46 5.54
C GLY A 85 11.85 5.20 5.96
N ASP A 86 12.49 5.22 7.12
CA ASP A 86 13.25 4.08 7.62
C ASP A 86 12.32 2.99 8.18
N PRO A 87 12.61 1.70 7.99
CA PRO A 87 11.83 0.60 8.57
C PRO A 87 11.78 0.68 10.10
N LYS A 88 10.58 0.58 10.70
CA LYS A 88 10.42 0.37 12.15
C LYS A 88 10.45 -1.13 12.49
N ALA A 89 10.50 -1.45 13.79
CA ALA A 89 10.26 -2.81 14.25
C ALA A 89 8.89 -3.31 13.73
N GLY A 90 8.87 -4.54 13.21
CA GLY A 90 7.68 -5.08 12.57
C GLY A 90 7.40 -4.50 11.18
N CYS A 91 8.39 -3.91 10.49
CA CYS A 91 8.19 -3.43 9.12
C CYS A 91 8.10 -4.59 8.11
N HIS A 92 6.93 -4.81 7.53
CA HIS A 92 6.68 -5.82 6.50
C HIS A 92 5.52 -5.40 5.58
N ARG A 93 5.09 -6.32 4.72
CA ARG A 93 3.91 -6.14 3.88
C ARG A 93 2.66 -6.42 4.71
N HIS A 94 1.68 -5.53 4.63
CA HIS A 94 0.42 -5.60 5.35
C HIS A 94 -0.75 -5.52 4.39
N ASP A 95 -1.82 -6.23 4.73
CA ASP A 95 -3.11 -6.21 4.06
C ASP A 95 -4.14 -5.66 5.06
N PHE A 96 -4.72 -4.50 4.78
CA PHE A 96 -5.71 -3.86 5.65
C PHE A 96 -7.08 -3.79 4.97
N PRO A 97 -8.15 -4.32 5.59
CA PRO A 97 -9.50 -4.10 5.08
C PRO A 97 -9.86 -2.61 5.17
N ILE A 98 -10.49 -2.09 4.13
CA ILE A 98 -11.16 -0.79 4.12
C ILE A 98 -12.56 -1.03 4.69
N ASP A 99 -12.64 -1.24 6.00
CA ASP A 99 -13.91 -1.03 6.69
C ASP A 99 -14.11 0.49 6.83
N GLU A 100 -15.36 0.96 6.94
CA GLU A 100 -15.78 2.38 6.88
C GLU A 100 -15.11 3.33 7.90
N GLY A 101 -14.16 2.84 8.71
CA GLY A 101 -13.38 3.56 9.72
C GLY A 101 -11.96 3.98 9.33
N LEU A 102 -11.64 4.22 8.06
CA LEU A 102 -10.38 4.91 7.71
C LEU A 102 -10.50 6.40 8.12
N GLU A 103 -10.02 6.87 9.27
CA GLU A 103 -9.70 8.29 9.40
C GLU A 103 -8.38 8.59 8.71
N TRP A 104 -8.45 9.37 7.64
CA TRP A 104 -7.26 9.99 7.10
C TRP A 104 -7.04 11.27 7.88
N ASN A 105 -5.79 11.51 8.28
CA ASN A 105 -5.44 12.74 8.94
C ASN A 105 -5.65 13.90 7.94
N LYS A 106 -6.84 14.53 7.96
CA LYS A 106 -7.25 15.67 7.11
C LYS A 106 -6.23 16.83 7.14
N ARG A 107 -5.29 16.81 8.08
CA ARG A 107 -4.31 17.88 8.35
C ARG A 107 -2.85 17.56 8.02
N LYS A 108 -2.48 16.33 7.62
CA LYS A 108 -1.06 16.00 7.39
C LYS A 108 -0.84 15.01 6.24
N LEU A 109 -1.28 15.38 5.04
CA LEU A 109 -0.47 15.03 3.87
C LEU A 109 0.81 15.87 3.93
N VAL A 110 1.88 15.28 4.47
CA VAL A 110 3.21 15.85 4.28
C VAL A 110 3.56 15.61 2.82
N TYR A 111 3.22 16.60 2.00
CA TYR A 111 3.85 16.84 0.72
C TYR A 111 5.37 16.74 0.91
N THR A 112 5.96 15.66 0.42
CA THR A 112 7.36 15.69 0.00
C THR A 112 7.39 15.64 -1.52
N VAL A 113 6.70 16.61 -2.15
CA VAL A 113 6.86 16.96 -3.57
C VAL A 113 8.06 17.93 -3.75
N LYS A 114 8.67 18.39 -2.65
CA LYS A 114 9.92 19.17 -2.70
C LYS A 114 11.14 18.28 -2.95
N ARG A 115 11.30 17.73 -4.16
CA ARG A 115 12.66 17.53 -4.74
C ARG A 115 12.76 17.09 -6.20
N VAL A 116 11.67 16.82 -6.92
CA VAL A 116 11.80 16.38 -8.33
C VAL A 116 11.49 17.49 -9.34
N GLU A 117 10.68 18.51 -8.99
CA GLU A 117 10.38 19.60 -9.94
C GLU A 117 11.36 20.78 -9.88
N ALA A 118 11.99 21.04 -8.74
CA ALA A 118 12.99 22.11 -8.63
C ALA A 118 14.33 21.82 -9.35
N LYS A 119 14.50 20.62 -9.92
CA LYS A 119 15.69 20.29 -10.73
C LYS A 119 15.48 20.46 -12.23
N LYS A 120 14.23 20.42 -12.72
CA LYS A 120 13.95 20.57 -14.16
C LYS A 120 13.94 22.03 -14.65
N GLU A 121 13.71 23.02 -13.78
CA GLU A 121 13.79 24.44 -14.18
C GLU A 121 15.20 25.04 -14.11
N ARG A 122 16.18 24.34 -13.53
CA ARG A 122 17.59 24.80 -13.49
C ARG A 122 18.48 24.23 -14.60
N GLU A 123 17.98 23.27 -15.38
CA GLU A 123 18.69 22.74 -16.56
C GLU A 123 18.15 23.32 -17.88
N VAL A 124 17.15 24.21 -17.83
CA VAL A 124 16.54 24.88 -19.01
C VAL A 124 16.70 26.41 -18.95
N ARG A 125 17.70 26.92 -18.23
CA ARG A 125 18.13 28.33 -18.31
C ARG A 125 19.62 28.44 -18.56
#